data_AF-A0A645IMB0-F1
#
_entry.id   AF-A0A645IMB0-F1
#
_cell.length_a   1.000
_cell.length_b   1.000
_cell.length_c   1.000
_cell.angle_alpha   90.00
_cell.angle_beta   90.00
_cell.angle_gamma   90.00
#
_symmetry.space_group_name_H-M   'P 1'
#
loop_
_entity.id
_entity.type
_entity.pdbx_description
1 polymer ?
#
loop_
_entity_poly.entity_id
_entity_poly.type
_entity_poly.pdbx_seq_one_letter_code
_entity_poly.pdbx_strand_id
1 'polypeptide(L)'
;MRESGDVAGTPGCKLVGPAGELELKEGVIAAKRHIHLNSESAKAAGVENKQIVSVKIDTKDRSLILGDVVIRVRDSFNAAMHIDTDEANAAGASGEVWGEIIK
;
A
#
# COMPACT_ATOMS: atom_id res chain seq x y z
N MET A 1 0.60 -1.87 11.67
CA MET A 1 0.32 -1.12 10.44
C MET A 1 1.20 0.12 10.40
N ARG A 2 2.11 0.24 9.44
CA ARG A 2 3.03 1.38 9.27
C ARG A 2 3.23 1.70 7.78
N GLU A 3 3.60 2.94 7.47
CA GLU A 3 4.04 3.30 6.10
C GLU A 3 5.50 2.92 5.88
N SER A 4 5.90 2.73 4.61
CA SER A 4 7.30 2.42 4.27
C SER A 4 8.25 3.49 4.79
N GLY A 5 9.24 3.07 5.59
CA GLY A 5 10.25 3.93 6.21
C GLY A 5 9.94 4.29 7.67
N ASP A 6 8.71 4.10 8.14
CA ASP A 6 8.35 4.26 9.56
C ASP A 6 8.58 2.96 10.33
N VAL A 7 9.84 2.72 10.67
CA VAL A 7 10.32 1.48 11.32
C VAL A 7 10.73 1.68 12.78
N ALA A 8 10.77 2.91 13.29
CA ALA A 8 11.24 3.18 14.63
C ALA A 8 10.35 2.46 15.68
N GLY A 9 11.00 1.76 16.62
CA GLY A 9 10.31 1.03 17.68
C GLY A 9 9.46 -0.14 17.20
N THR A 10 9.69 -0.62 15.97
CA THR A 10 9.06 -1.85 15.48
C THR A 10 9.81 -3.08 15.98
N PRO A 11 9.17 -4.25 16.03
CA PRO A 11 9.89 -5.50 16.24
C PRO A 11 10.93 -5.74 15.14
N GLY A 12 11.97 -6.48 15.49
CA GLY A 12 12.95 -7.00 14.56
C GLY A 12 12.64 -8.42 14.09
N CYS A 13 13.57 -8.99 13.34
CA CYS A 13 13.57 -10.41 12.97
C CYS A 13 14.99 -10.88 12.67
N LYS A 14 15.17 -12.19 12.58
CA LYS A 14 16.40 -12.80 12.10
C LYS A 14 16.29 -13.05 10.61
N LEU A 15 17.17 -12.42 9.83
CA LEU A 15 17.33 -12.70 8.41
C LEU A 15 18.36 -13.82 8.25
N VAL A 16 17.98 -14.91 7.58
CA VAL A 16 18.86 -16.05 7.30
C VAL A 16 18.97 -16.22 5.80
N GLY A 17 20.18 -16.12 5.27
CA GLY A 17 20.50 -16.29 3.87
C GLY A 17 21.60 -17.33 3.65
N PRO A 18 21.91 -17.66 2.39
CA PRO A 18 22.89 -18.69 2.07
C PRO A 18 24.32 -18.38 2.57
N ALA A 19 24.62 -17.12 2.88
CA ALA A 19 25.94 -16.66 3.33
C ALA A 19 26.02 -16.34 4.85
N GLY A 20 24.94 -16.60 5.61
CA GLY A 20 24.91 -16.35 7.05
C GLY A 20 23.59 -15.75 7.53
N GLU A 21 23.66 -15.13 8.70
CA GLU A 21 22.49 -14.60 9.40
C GLU A 21 22.74 -13.20 9.99
N LEU A 22 21.67 -12.41 10.07
CA LEU A 22 21.67 -11.07 10.66
C LEU A 22 20.44 -10.92 11.56
N GLU A 23 20.66 -10.55 12.82
CA GLU A 23 19.58 -10.24 13.75
C GLU A 23 19.28 -8.74 13.71
N LEU A 24 18.09 -8.39 13.22
CA LEU A 24 17.57 -7.03 13.23
C LEU A 24 16.85 -6.80 14.56
N LYS A 25 17.09 -5.64 15.18
CA LYS A 25 16.37 -5.21 16.41
C LYS A 25 15.05 -4.52 16.12
N GLU A 26 14.94 -3.91 14.94
CA GLU A 26 13.75 -3.23 14.43
C GLU A 26 13.72 -3.33 12.90
N GLY A 27 12.55 -3.10 12.29
CA GLY A 27 12.39 -3.07 10.82
C GLY A 27 11.16 -3.80 10.30
N VAL A 28 10.49 -4.63 11.12
CA VAL A 28 9.37 -5.46 10.65
C VAL A 28 8.06 -4.71 10.77
N ILE A 29 7.33 -4.61 9.65
CA ILE A 29 6.05 -3.91 9.59
C ILE A 29 4.98 -4.73 8.86
N ALA A 30 3.73 -4.54 9.28
CA ALA A 30 2.57 -4.78 8.42
C ALA A 30 2.34 -3.52 7.58
N ALA A 31 2.40 -3.66 6.26
CA ALA A 31 2.36 -2.54 5.31
C ALA A 31 0.98 -1.87 5.34
N LYS A 32 0.96 -0.55 5.56
CA LYS A 32 -0.27 0.24 5.41
C LYS A 32 -0.55 0.45 3.92
N ARG A 33 -1.76 0.11 3.47
CA ARG A 33 -2.23 0.35 2.09
C ARG A 33 -2.11 1.80 1.66
N HIS A 34 -1.70 2.00 0.41
CA HIS A 34 -1.45 3.32 -0.15
C HIS A 34 -1.54 3.31 -1.69
N ILE A 35 -1.70 4.49 -2.28
CA ILE A 35 -1.64 4.68 -3.73
C ILE A 35 -0.42 5.55 -4.04
N HIS A 36 0.41 5.09 -4.96
CA HIS A 36 1.44 5.91 -5.60
C HIS A 36 0.83 6.68 -6.77
N LEU A 37 1.09 7.99 -6.86
CA LEU A 37 0.72 8.84 -8.00
C LEU A 37 1.88 9.78 -8.33
N ASN A 38 2.05 10.14 -9.61
CA ASN A 38 2.80 11.35 -9.97
C ASN A 38 1.94 12.60 -9.80
N SER A 39 2.57 13.78 -9.84
CA SER A 39 1.90 15.07 -9.65
C SER A 39 0.77 15.32 -10.65
N GLU A 40 0.93 14.89 -11.90
CA GLU A 40 -0.11 15.03 -12.93
C GLU A 40 -1.34 14.17 -12.62
N SER A 41 -1.13 12.89 -12.28
CA SER A 41 -2.20 11.95 -11.94
C SER A 41 -2.93 12.35 -10.66
N ALA A 42 -2.20 12.83 -9.65
CA ALA A 42 -2.77 13.36 -8.42
C ALA A 42 -3.66 14.56 -8.68
N LYS A 43 -3.20 15.50 -9.52
CA LYS A 43 -4.00 16.66 -9.95
C LYS A 43 -5.23 16.24 -10.74
N ALA A 44 -5.10 15.27 -11.66
CA ALA A 44 -6.21 14.76 -12.46
C ALA A 44 -7.28 14.06 -11.60
N ALA A 45 -6.87 13.31 -10.58
CA ALA A 45 -7.77 12.68 -9.61
C ALA A 45 -8.32 13.68 -8.55
N GLY A 46 -7.74 14.88 -8.48
CA GLY A 46 -8.07 15.90 -7.49
C GLY A 46 -7.80 15.41 -6.07
N VAL A 47 -6.62 14.84 -5.84
CA VAL A 47 -6.12 14.39 -4.54
C VAL A 47 -4.73 14.94 -4.26
N GLU A 48 -4.37 14.98 -2.98
CA GLU A 48 -3.11 15.55 -2.51
C GLU A 48 -2.23 14.53 -1.80
N ASN A 49 -0.92 14.81 -1.72
CA ASN A 49 0.01 13.97 -0.98
C ASN A 49 -0.39 13.86 0.50
N LYS A 50 -0.36 12.63 1.04
CA LYS A 50 -0.81 12.24 2.39
C LYS A 50 -2.31 12.36 2.64
N GLN A 51 -3.11 12.69 1.63
CA GLN A 51 -4.56 12.62 1.76
C GLN A 51 -4.98 11.17 2.05
N ILE A 52 -5.97 11.02 2.92
CA ILE A 52 -6.59 9.73 3.20
C ILE A 52 -7.87 9.64 2.37
N VAL A 53 -8.00 8.56 1.62
CA VAL A 53 -9.16 8.27 0.76
C VAL A 53 -9.66 6.86 1.02
N SER A 54 -10.79 6.52 0.40
CA SER A 54 -11.22 5.14 0.23
C SER A 54 -11.00 4.69 -1.21
N VAL A 55 -10.85 3.38 -1.42
CA VAL A 55 -10.80 2.80 -2.77
C VAL A 55 -11.85 1.70 -2.88
N LYS A 56 -12.74 1.85 -3.85
CA LYS A 56 -13.67 0.79 -4.23
C LYS A 56 -13.00 -0.15 -5.21
N ILE A 57 -13.10 -1.44 -4.94
CA ILE A 57 -12.62 -2.50 -5.81
C ILE A 57 -13.83 -3.36 -6.15
N ASP A 58 -14.16 -3.42 -7.43
CA ASP A 58 -15.23 -4.27 -7.94
C ASP A 58 -14.64 -5.59 -8.47
N THR A 59 -15.03 -6.70 -7.84
CA THR A 59 -14.72 -8.05 -8.29
C THR A 59 -16.00 -8.90 -8.35
N LYS A 60 -15.90 -10.12 -8.88
CA LYS A 60 -17.10 -10.94 -9.10
C LYS A 60 -17.87 -11.27 -7.81
N ASP A 61 -17.17 -11.72 -6.77
CA ASP A 61 -17.79 -12.28 -5.56
C ASP A 61 -17.35 -11.56 -4.27
N ARG A 62 -16.36 -10.67 -4.34
CA ARG A 62 -15.71 -10.06 -3.16
C ARG A 62 -15.48 -8.55 -3.32
N SER A 63 -16.35 -7.83 -4.01
CA SER A 63 -16.27 -6.36 -4.09
C SER A 63 -16.30 -5.73 -2.70
N LEU A 64 -15.46 -4.73 -2.47
CA LEU A 64 -15.42 -4.00 -1.21
C LEU A 64 -14.82 -2.61 -1.36
N ILE A 65 -14.94 -1.82 -0.30
CA ILE A 65 -14.32 -0.51 -0.17
C ILE A 65 -13.25 -0.59 0.91
N LEU A 66 -12.00 -0.33 0.52
CA LEU A 66 -10.88 -0.19 1.44
C LEU A 66 -10.79 1.27 1.89
N GLY A 67 -11.10 1.55 3.16
CA GLY A 67 -10.89 2.87 3.77
C GLY A 67 -9.44 3.12 4.17
N ASP A 68 -9.12 4.30 4.68
CA ASP A 68 -7.80 4.64 5.24
C ASP A 68 -6.60 4.45 4.28
N VAL A 69 -6.82 4.65 2.97
CA VAL A 69 -5.80 4.51 1.94
C VAL A 69 -5.03 5.82 1.81
N VAL A 70 -3.71 5.77 2.01
CA VAL A 70 -2.85 6.97 1.94
C VAL A 70 -2.47 7.27 0.50
N ILE A 71 -2.69 8.49 0.03
CA ILE A 71 -2.14 8.98 -1.23
C ILE A 71 -0.66 9.37 -1.03
N ARG A 72 0.22 8.87 -1.88
CA ARG A 72 1.66 9.20 -1.88
C ARG A 72 2.03 9.77 -3.25
N VAL A 73 2.36 11.05 -3.29
CA VAL A 73 2.69 11.76 -4.53
C VAL A 73 4.20 11.99 -4.63
N ARG A 74 4.81 11.52 -5.72
CA ARG A 74 6.18 11.85 -6.13
C ARG A 74 6.26 11.78 -7.66
N ASP A 75 7.04 12.67 -8.29
CA ASP A 75 7.11 12.73 -9.76
C ASP A 75 7.64 11.45 -10.41
N SER A 76 8.45 10.67 -9.69
CA SER A 76 8.99 9.38 -10.14
C SER A 76 8.03 8.20 -9.99
N PHE A 77 6.82 8.42 -9.46
CA PHE A 77 5.83 7.35 -9.28
C PHE A 77 4.94 7.15 -10.50
N ASN A 78 4.50 5.92 -10.67
CA ASN A 78 3.40 5.57 -11.56
C ASN A 78 2.15 5.29 -10.73
N ALA A 79 0.97 5.47 -11.35
CA ALA A 79 -0.30 5.18 -10.71
C ALA A 79 -0.41 3.69 -10.37
N ALA A 80 -0.37 3.39 -9.06
CA ALA A 80 -0.50 2.01 -8.57
C ALA A 80 -0.99 2.02 -7.12
N MET A 81 -2.00 1.18 -6.82
CA MET A 81 -2.40 0.89 -5.45
C MET A 81 -1.61 -0.29 -4.92
N HIS A 82 -1.03 -0.14 -3.74
CA HIS A 82 -0.30 -1.19 -3.04
C HIS A 82 -1.12 -1.62 -1.81
N ILE A 83 -1.50 -2.90 -1.82
CA ILE A 83 -2.15 -3.61 -0.72
C ILE A 83 -1.38 -4.91 -0.47
N ASP A 84 -1.49 -5.46 0.72
CA ASP A 84 -0.86 -6.76 1.00
C ASP A 84 -1.68 -7.94 0.43
N THR A 85 -1.14 -9.14 0.56
CA THR A 85 -1.77 -10.36 0.04
C THR A 85 -3.10 -10.68 0.72
N ASP A 86 -3.24 -10.39 2.01
CA ASP A 86 -4.49 -10.66 2.74
C ASP A 86 -5.58 -9.68 2.33
N GLU A 87 -5.24 -8.41 2.13
CA GLU A 87 -6.13 -7.39 1.57
C GLU A 87 -6.56 -7.72 0.14
N ALA A 88 -5.62 -8.15 -0.72
CA ALA A 88 -5.92 -8.56 -2.09
C ALA A 88 -6.86 -9.78 -2.12
N ASN A 89 -6.55 -10.81 -1.31
CA ASN A 89 -7.41 -11.98 -1.16
C ASN A 89 -8.80 -11.60 -0.60
N ALA A 90 -8.86 -10.64 0.32
CA ALA A 90 -10.11 -10.15 0.88
C ALA A 90 -11.02 -9.52 -0.18
N ALA A 91 -10.43 -8.82 -1.16
CA ALA A 91 -11.11 -8.24 -2.32
C ALA A 91 -11.33 -9.22 -3.47
N GLY A 92 -10.81 -10.45 -3.39
CA GLY A 92 -10.79 -11.37 -4.53
C GLY A 92 -10.00 -10.81 -5.71
N ALA A 93 -9.04 -9.92 -5.45
CA ALA A 93 -8.22 -9.29 -6.47
C ALA A 93 -7.07 -10.22 -6.88
N SER A 94 -6.98 -10.52 -8.18
CA SER A 94 -5.93 -11.37 -8.75
C SER A 94 -5.57 -10.89 -10.15
N GLY A 95 -4.27 -10.81 -10.44
CA GLY A 95 -3.78 -10.22 -11.70
C GLY A 95 -3.91 -8.70 -11.71
N GLU A 96 -4.32 -8.14 -12.85
CA GLU A 96 -4.59 -6.70 -12.98
C GLU A 96 -6.03 -6.40 -12.53
N VAL A 97 -6.17 -5.52 -11.55
CA VAL A 97 -7.47 -5.07 -11.01
C VAL A 97 -7.42 -3.56 -10.86
N TRP A 98 -8.49 -2.90 -11.32
CA TRP A 98 -8.64 -1.45 -11.22
C TRP A 98 -9.50 -1.08 -10.01
N GLY A 99 -9.12 0.00 -9.35
CA GLY A 99 -9.86 0.57 -8.21
C GLY A 99 -10.30 2.00 -8.49
N GLU A 100 -11.41 2.41 -7.88
CA GLU A 100 -11.94 3.76 -7.95
C GLU A 100 -11.66 4.51 -6.64
N ILE A 101 -11.03 5.69 -6.74
CA ILE A 101 -10.79 6.56 -5.58
C ILE A 101 -12.11 7.23 -5.16
N ILE A 102 -12.50 7.03 -3.90
CA ILE A 102 -13.63 7.70 -3.24
C ILE A 102 -13.06 8.67 -2.20
N LYS A 103 -13.40 9.95 -2.33
CA LYS A 103 -12.93 11.04 -1.47
C LYS A 103 -13.80 11.24 -0.25
#